data_AF-A0A9D9X6C4-F1
#
_entry.id   AF-A0A9D9X6C4-F1
#
_cell.length_a   1.000
_cell.length_b   1.000
_cell.length_c   1.000
_cell.angle_alpha   90.00
_cell.angle_beta   90.00
_cell.angle_gamma   90.00
#
_symmetry.space_group_name_H-M   'P 1'
#
loop_
_entity.id
_entity.type
_entity.pdbx_description
1 polymer ?
#
loop_
_entity_poly.entity_id
_entity_poly.type
_entity_poly.pdbx_seq_one_letter_code
_entity_poly.pdbx_strand_id
1 'polypeptide(L)'
;RYPNLPKVDEIRPAPVAGLWELRFGSDVMYSDAKGNYLIQGSIIDTAAKRNLTEERIEKLTAVDFASLPLKDAIVWKNGNGKRRIAVFADPNCGYCKKFERDLLNVKDVTVYTFVIPILGGDSPEKSKSIWCAKDNTAAWRNWMIEGTTPPRVMASCDASVLDRNLNLSRKHRINGTPAVIFEDGSRAPGAIPAAEVEKRMAAATAKS
;
A
#
# COMPACT_ATOMS: atom_id res chain seq x y z
N ARG A 1 19.95 23.94 16.14
CA ARG A 1 18.63 23.61 15.52
C ARG A 1 18.66 22.13 15.17
N TYR A 2 17.53 21.42 15.24
CA TYR A 2 17.49 19.94 15.20
C TYR A 2 18.33 19.40 14.02
N PRO A 3 19.42 18.67 14.30
CA PRO A 3 20.36 18.26 13.26
C PRO A 3 19.71 17.24 12.33
N ASN A 4 20.07 17.29 11.05
CA ASN A 4 19.64 16.31 10.03
C ASN A 4 18.13 16.24 9.75
N LEU A 5 17.37 17.34 9.94
CA LEU A 5 16.02 17.40 9.40
C LEU A 5 16.05 17.29 7.86
N PRO A 6 15.19 16.47 7.23
CA PRO A 6 15.03 16.47 5.79
C PRO A 6 14.67 17.86 5.27
N LYS A 7 14.84 18.10 3.98
CA LYS A 7 14.39 19.35 3.35
C LYS A 7 12.88 19.49 3.53
N VAL A 8 12.45 20.63 4.07
CA VAL A 8 11.02 20.98 4.18
C VAL A 8 10.50 21.26 2.77
N ASP A 9 9.45 20.55 2.37
CA ASP A 9 8.81 20.75 1.07
C ASP A 9 7.73 21.82 1.11
N GLU A 10 7.03 21.96 2.24
CA GLU A 10 5.92 22.89 2.42
C GLU A 10 5.77 23.25 3.91
N ILE A 11 5.42 24.51 4.16
CA ILE A 11 5.07 25.03 5.50
C ILE A 11 3.70 25.68 5.38
N ARG A 12 2.76 25.32 6.27
CA ARG A 12 1.42 25.92 6.29
C ARG A 12 0.87 26.02 7.72
N PRO A 13 -0.10 26.91 8.00
CA PRO A 13 -0.78 26.93 9.28
C PRO A 13 -1.45 25.59 9.59
N ALA A 14 -1.31 25.09 10.82
CA ALA A 14 -2.04 23.91 11.28
C ALA A 14 -3.44 24.32 11.80
N PRO A 15 -4.38 23.37 11.93
CA PRO A 15 -5.71 23.63 12.49
C PRO A 15 -5.70 24.13 13.95
N VAL A 16 -4.61 23.87 14.68
CA VAL A 16 -4.40 24.32 16.06
C VAL A 16 -3.64 25.65 16.04
N ALA A 17 -4.21 26.70 16.64
CA ALA A 17 -3.61 28.02 16.66
C ALA A 17 -2.18 28.00 17.23
N GLY A 18 -1.26 28.69 16.54
CA GLY A 18 0.15 28.76 16.91
C GLY A 18 1.02 27.60 16.40
N LEU A 19 0.42 26.51 15.91
CA LEU A 19 1.14 25.43 15.25
C LEU A 19 1.19 25.61 13.74
N TRP A 20 2.31 25.18 13.17
CA TRP A 20 2.57 25.11 11.75
C TRP A 20 2.83 23.67 11.35
N GLU A 21 2.22 23.24 10.26
CA GLU A 21 2.50 21.96 9.63
C GLU A 21 3.74 22.09 8.75
N LEU A 22 4.70 21.19 8.96
CA LEU A 22 5.90 21.02 8.17
C LEU A 22 5.79 19.71 7.40
N ARG A 23 5.84 19.78 6.06
CA ARG A 23 5.80 18.60 5.20
C ARG A 23 7.19 18.20 4.72
N PHE A 24 7.48 16.91 4.83
CA PHE A 24 8.70 16.28 4.33
C PHE A 24 8.31 15.07 3.49
N GLY A 25 8.24 15.24 2.17
CA GLY A 25 7.63 14.26 1.31
C GLY A 25 6.15 14.05 1.65
N SER A 26 5.81 12.87 2.16
CA SER A 26 4.48 12.51 2.66
C SER A 26 4.37 12.60 4.18
N ASP A 27 5.50 12.76 4.88
CA ASP A 27 5.52 12.87 6.33
C ASP A 27 5.14 14.28 6.76
N VAL A 28 4.46 14.36 7.89
CA VAL A 28 3.95 15.59 8.47
C VAL A 28 4.44 15.69 9.91
N MET A 29 5.06 16.81 10.24
CA MET A 29 5.43 17.19 11.61
C MET A 29 4.87 18.57 11.92
N TYR A 30 4.90 18.97 13.19
CA TYR A 30 4.42 20.28 13.62
C TYR A 30 5.50 21.07 14.34
N SER A 31 5.40 22.39 14.27
CA SER A 31 6.35 23.31 14.93
C SER A 31 5.65 24.62 15.31
N ASP A 32 6.28 25.41 16.18
CA ASP A 32 5.87 26.80 16.39
C ASP A 32 6.39 27.69 15.25
N ALA A 33 5.85 28.91 15.14
CA ALA A 33 6.21 29.83 14.05
C ALA A 33 7.71 30.17 13.96
N LYS A 34 8.47 30.05 15.07
CA LYS A 34 9.90 30.35 15.12
C LYS A 34 10.79 29.12 14.88
N GLY A 35 10.21 27.92 14.80
CA GLY A 35 10.97 26.68 14.62
C GLY A 35 11.77 26.26 15.87
N ASN A 36 11.35 26.69 17.06
CA ASN A 36 12.01 26.39 18.32
C ASN A 36 11.63 25.01 18.87
N TYR A 37 10.42 24.54 18.56
CA TYR A 37 9.89 23.24 18.97
C TYR A 37 9.56 22.39 17.76
N LEU A 38 9.80 21.09 17.86
CA LEU A 38 9.39 20.11 16.85
C LEU A 38 8.51 19.06 17.52
N ILE A 39 7.34 18.84 16.96
CA ILE A 39 6.33 17.92 17.48
C ILE A 39 6.10 16.85 16.42
N GLN A 40 6.34 15.60 16.81
CA GLN A 40 6.05 14.43 15.99
C GLN A 40 4.81 13.73 16.57
N GLY A 41 3.74 13.66 15.80
CA GLY A 41 2.48 13.11 16.26
C GLY A 41 1.32 13.41 15.31
N SER A 42 0.11 13.19 15.78
CA SER A 42 -1.13 13.45 15.03
C SER A 42 -1.97 14.52 15.71
N ILE A 43 -2.58 15.39 14.91
CA ILE A 43 -3.66 16.28 15.33
C ILE A 43 -4.97 15.53 15.12
N ILE A 44 -5.63 15.18 16.22
CA ILE A 44 -6.95 14.56 16.23
C ILE A 44 -7.98 15.63 16.61
N ASP A 45 -8.93 15.89 15.71
CA ASP A 45 -10.14 16.64 16.01
C ASP A 45 -11.06 15.75 16.84
N THR A 46 -11.15 16.03 18.13
CA THR A 46 -11.95 15.25 19.08
C THR A 46 -13.45 15.53 18.96
N ALA A 47 -13.84 16.69 18.45
CA ALA A 47 -15.24 17.05 18.23
C ALA A 47 -15.80 16.30 17.01
N ALA A 48 -15.05 16.30 15.91
CA ALA A 48 -15.41 15.57 14.70
C ALA A 48 -14.97 14.10 14.70
N LYS A 49 -14.17 13.67 15.69
CA LYS A 49 -13.56 12.33 15.81
C LYS A 49 -12.74 11.94 14.57
N ARG A 50 -11.93 12.88 14.08
CA ARG A 50 -11.14 12.75 12.84
C ARG A 50 -9.67 12.95 13.09
N ASN A 51 -8.83 12.13 12.45
CA ASN A 51 -7.39 12.30 12.48
C ASN A 51 -6.94 13.18 11.29
N LEU A 52 -6.74 14.47 11.55
CA LEU A 52 -6.45 15.45 10.49
C LEU A 52 -5.07 15.24 9.86
N THR A 53 -4.11 14.74 10.64
CA THR A 53 -2.78 14.39 10.13
C THR A 53 -2.87 13.20 9.18
N GLU A 54 -3.62 12.16 9.55
CA GLU A 54 -3.82 10.99 8.71
C GLU A 54 -4.54 11.36 7.40
N GLU A 55 -5.62 12.15 7.45
CA GLU A 55 -6.29 12.64 6.24
C GLU A 55 -5.36 13.45 5.33
N ARG A 56 -4.44 14.24 5.92
CA ARG A 56 -3.43 14.97 5.16
C ARG A 56 -2.46 14.00 4.49
N ILE A 57 -1.96 13.02 5.21
CA ILE A 57 -1.06 11.98 4.68
C ILE A 57 -1.77 11.19 3.57
N GLU A 58 -3.04 10.81 3.73
CA GLU A 58 -3.83 10.11 2.71
C GLU A 58 -3.93 10.91 1.41
N LYS A 59 -4.16 12.23 1.51
CA LYS A 59 -4.19 13.11 0.33
C LYS A 59 -2.81 13.22 -0.33
N LEU A 60 -1.75 13.38 0.46
CA LEU A 60 -0.37 13.46 -0.06
C LEU A 60 0.10 12.15 -0.68
N THR A 61 -0.46 11.05 -0.22
CA THR A 61 -0.19 9.70 -0.70
C THR A 61 -1.35 9.16 -1.51
N ALA A 62 -2.15 9.96 -2.21
CA ALA A 62 -3.09 9.39 -3.17
C ALA A 62 -2.31 8.73 -4.34
N VAL A 63 -2.83 7.67 -4.94
CA VAL A 63 -2.36 7.12 -6.23
C VAL A 63 -3.49 7.20 -7.23
N ASP A 64 -3.22 7.70 -8.43
CA ASP A 64 -4.14 7.48 -9.52
C ASP A 64 -4.16 5.99 -9.90
N PHE A 65 -5.24 5.30 -9.57
CA PHE A 65 -5.41 3.88 -9.85
C PHE A 65 -5.31 3.57 -11.35
N ALA A 66 -5.80 4.47 -12.20
CA ALA A 66 -5.78 4.29 -13.66
C ALA A 66 -4.35 4.32 -14.23
N SER A 67 -3.42 4.96 -13.52
CA SER A 67 -2.00 5.01 -13.90
C SER A 67 -1.22 3.74 -13.55
N LEU A 68 -1.80 2.82 -12.78
CA LEU A 68 -1.12 1.59 -12.36
C LEU A 68 -0.94 0.63 -13.56
N PRO A 69 0.26 0.07 -13.77
CA PRO A 69 0.51 -0.87 -14.85
C PRO A 69 -0.05 -2.25 -14.49
N LEU A 70 -1.38 -2.43 -14.54
CA LEU A 70 -2.06 -3.64 -14.07
C LEU A 70 -1.58 -4.95 -14.72
N LYS A 71 -0.92 -4.88 -15.89
CA LYS A 71 -0.25 -6.02 -16.55
C LYS A 71 0.94 -6.61 -15.77
N ASP A 72 1.51 -5.82 -14.86
CA ASP A 72 2.65 -6.18 -14.02
C ASP A 72 2.20 -6.77 -12.66
N ALA A 73 0.89 -7.01 -12.50
CA ALA A 73 0.29 -7.58 -11.31
C ALA A 73 -0.15 -9.04 -11.52
N ILE A 74 -0.12 -9.82 -10.43
CA ILE A 74 -0.81 -11.10 -10.34
C ILE A 74 -2.28 -10.81 -10.06
N VAL A 75 -3.19 -11.41 -10.84
CA VAL A 75 -4.61 -11.04 -10.80
C VAL A 75 -5.47 -12.23 -10.38
N TRP A 76 -6.33 -12.00 -9.40
CA TRP A 76 -7.36 -12.96 -9.02
C TRP A 76 -8.67 -12.25 -8.69
N LYS A 77 -9.77 -13.01 -8.70
CA LYS A 77 -11.13 -12.50 -8.49
C LYS A 77 -11.87 -13.31 -7.45
N ASN A 78 -12.75 -12.65 -6.70
CA ASN A 78 -13.78 -13.28 -5.90
C ASN A 78 -15.15 -12.76 -6.34
N GLY A 79 -16.13 -13.65 -6.54
CA GLY A 79 -17.42 -13.28 -7.11
C GLY A 79 -17.31 -12.72 -8.54
N ASN A 80 -18.07 -11.68 -8.86
CA ASN A 80 -18.09 -11.09 -10.21
C ASN A 80 -16.90 -10.16 -10.53
N GLY A 81 -16.10 -9.78 -9.52
CA GLY A 81 -14.91 -8.95 -9.69
C GLY A 81 -15.14 -7.50 -10.14
N LYS A 82 -16.34 -6.93 -9.97
CA LYS A 82 -16.67 -5.57 -10.42
C LYS A 82 -15.87 -4.47 -9.73
N ARG A 83 -15.45 -4.67 -8.49
CA ARG A 83 -14.68 -3.71 -7.70
C ARG A 83 -13.20 -4.06 -7.76
N ARG A 84 -12.31 -3.08 -7.87
CA ARG A 84 -10.87 -3.33 -8.06
C ARG A 84 -10.06 -2.78 -6.90
N ILE A 85 -9.04 -3.52 -6.49
CA ILE A 85 -8.01 -3.01 -5.59
C ILE A 85 -6.64 -3.42 -6.12
N ALA A 86 -5.63 -2.61 -5.82
CA ALA A 86 -4.24 -2.93 -6.07
C ALA A 86 -3.55 -3.16 -4.72
N VAL A 87 -2.73 -4.20 -4.65
CA VAL A 87 -2.06 -4.61 -3.42
C VAL A 87 -0.58 -4.77 -3.70
N PHE A 88 0.25 -4.07 -2.96
CA PHE A 88 1.70 -4.29 -2.96
C PHE A 88 2.02 -5.29 -1.85
N ALA A 89 2.63 -6.43 -2.20
CA ALA A 89 2.85 -7.52 -1.27
C ALA A 89 4.17 -8.24 -1.50
N ASP A 90 4.79 -8.67 -0.40
CA ASP A 90 5.94 -9.57 -0.39
C ASP A 90 5.47 -11.01 -0.09
N PRO A 91 6.01 -12.06 -0.74
CA PRO A 91 5.60 -13.44 -0.49
C PRO A 91 5.86 -13.90 0.96
N ASN A 92 6.87 -13.37 1.65
CA ASN A 92 7.19 -13.76 3.03
C ASN A 92 6.50 -12.89 4.09
N CYS A 93 5.73 -11.89 3.68
CA CYS A 93 5.02 -10.99 4.58
C CYS A 93 3.84 -11.70 5.26
N GLY A 94 3.96 -11.95 6.57
CA GLY A 94 2.89 -12.59 7.36
C GLY A 94 1.57 -11.82 7.35
N TYR A 95 1.61 -10.48 7.40
CA TYR A 95 0.42 -9.64 7.27
C TYR A 95 -0.22 -9.72 5.89
N CYS A 96 0.58 -9.93 4.84
CA CYS A 96 0.10 -10.10 3.47
C CYS A 96 -0.62 -11.44 3.33
N LYS A 97 -0.09 -12.51 3.93
CA LYS A 97 -0.77 -13.82 4.01
C LYS A 97 -2.09 -13.73 4.76
N LYS A 98 -2.12 -12.99 5.88
CA LYS A 98 -3.37 -12.72 6.61
C LYS A 98 -4.36 -11.96 5.73
N PHE A 99 -3.92 -10.89 5.07
CA PHE A 99 -4.77 -10.07 4.22
C PHE A 99 -5.34 -10.86 3.02
N GLU A 100 -4.53 -11.70 2.36
CA GLU A 100 -4.97 -12.59 1.28
C GLU A 100 -6.08 -13.57 1.72
N ARG A 101 -6.03 -14.03 2.98
CA ARG A 101 -7.11 -14.84 3.59
C ARG A 101 -8.33 -14.00 3.92
N ASP A 102 -8.16 -12.81 4.48
CA ASP A 102 -9.27 -11.90 4.81
C ASP A 102 -10.06 -11.50 3.54
N LEU A 103 -9.36 -11.30 2.41
CA LEU A 103 -9.99 -10.97 1.12
C LEU A 103 -10.88 -12.09 0.54
N LEU A 104 -10.79 -13.33 1.03
CA LEU A 104 -11.76 -14.38 0.68
C LEU A 104 -13.19 -14.04 1.12
N ASN A 105 -13.32 -13.20 2.16
CA ASN A 105 -14.61 -12.75 2.68
C ASN A 105 -15.10 -11.45 2.02
N VAL A 106 -14.32 -10.89 1.09
CA VAL A 106 -14.67 -9.68 0.35
C VAL A 106 -15.28 -10.09 -0.98
N LYS A 107 -16.53 -9.68 -1.24
CA LYS A 107 -17.28 -10.13 -2.41
C LYS A 107 -16.91 -9.31 -3.65
N ASP A 108 -17.16 -9.83 -4.84
CA ASP A 108 -17.17 -9.05 -6.09
C ASP A 108 -15.93 -8.17 -6.32
N VAL A 109 -14.76 -8.68 -5.94
CA VAL A 109 -13.49 -7.95 -5.98
C VAL A 109 -12.51 -8.60 -6.96
N THR A 110 -11.83 -7.77 -7.75
CA THR A 110 -10.62 -8.12 -8.50
C THR A 110 -9.42 -7.53 -7.76
N VAL A 111 -8.45 -8.37 -7.45
CA VAL A 111 -7.24 -7.99 -6.72
C VAL A 111 -6.06 -8.03 -7.68
N TYR A 112 -5.40 -6.90 -7.85
CA TYR A 112 -4.17 -6.74 -8.62
C TYR A 112 -2.98 -6.69 -7.67
N THR A 113 -2.28 -7.81 -7.52
CA THR A 113 -1.14 -7.90 -6.60
C THR A 113 0.18 -7.59 -7.32
N PHE A 114 0.77 -6.44 -7.00
CA PHE A 114 2.13 -6.07 -7.37
C PHE A 114 3.11 -6.70 -6.39
N VAL A 115 3.80 -7.75 -6.84
CA VAL A 115 4.78 -8.47 -6.01
C VAL A 115 6.04 -7.62 -5.84
N ILE A 116 6.42 -7.35 -4.60
CA ILE A 116 7.62 -6.57 -4.23
C ILE A 116 8.46 -7.31 -3.17
N PRO A 117 9.61 -7.93 -3.54
CA PRO A 117 10.45 -8.66 -2.60
C PRO A 117 11.33 -7.72 -1.76
N ILE A 118 10.78 -7.16 -0.68
CA ILE A 118 11.44 -6.16 0.18
C ILE A 118 11.87 -6.71 1.55
N LEU A 119 11.43 -7.91 1.94
CA LEU A 119 11.72 -8.49 3.26
C LEU A 119 13.03 -9.30 3.30
N GLY A 120 13.74 -9.43 2.17
CA GLY A 120 14.99 -10.19 2.08
C GLY A 120 14.78 -11.71 2.19
N GLY A 121 15.81 -12.41 2.66
CA GLY A 121 15.80 -13.88 2.70
C GLY A 121 15.55 -14.47 1.32
N ASP A 122 14.62 -15.42 1.23
CA ASP A 122 14.21 -16.05 -0.04
C ASP A 122 13.02 -15.35 -0.73
N SER A 123 12.65 -14.12 -0.32
CA SER A 123 11.60 -13.34 -0.99
C SER A 123 11.88 -13.14 -2.48
N PRO A 124 13.09 -12.75 -2.93
CA PRO A 124 13.38 -12.60 -4.35
C PRO A 124 13.18 -13.90 -5.15
N GLU A 125 13.69 -15.02 -4.65
CA GLU A 125 13.59 -16.33 -5.32
C GLU A 125 12.14 -16.83 -5.36
N LYS A 126 11.37 -16.66 -4.27
CA LYS A 126 9.94 -16.99 -4.22
C LYS A 126 9.13 -16.10 -5.16
N SER A 127 9.37 -14.79 -5.14
CA SER A 127 8.72 -13.85 -6.05
C SER A 127 8.97 -14.23 -7.51
N LYS A 128 10.21 -14.58 -7.86
CA LYS A 128 10.54 -15.06 -9.20
C LYS A 128 9.85 -16.38 -9.53
N SER A 129 9.87 -17.34 -8.59
CA SER A 129 9.25 -18.65 -8.79
C SER A 129 7.73 -18.55 -8.98
N ILE A 130 7.07 -17.68 -8.21
CA ILE A 130 5.63 -17.42 -8.34
C ILE A 130 5.34 -16.70 -9.65
N TRP A 131 6.04 -15.60 -9.94
CA TRP A 131 5.80 -14.79 -11.13
C TRP A 131 5.96 -15.60 -12.42
N CYS A 132 6.97 -16.48 -12.44
CA CYS A 132 7.31 -17.29 -13.60
C CYS A 132 6.61 -18.65 -13.64
N ALA A 133 5.73 -18.94 -12.70
CA ALA A 133 4.90 -20.14 -12.77
C ALA A 133 3.99 -20.06 -14.01
N LYS A 134 3.67 -21.22 -14.59
CA LYS A 134 2.72 -21.33 -15.70
C LYS A 134 1.37 -20.67 -15.35
N ASP A 135 0.95 -20.83 -14.10
CA ASP A 135 -0.17 -20.13 -13.49
C ASP A 135 0.34 -19.38 -12.26
N ASN A 136 0.70 -18.11 -12.46
CA ASN A 136 1.24 -17.27 -11.40
C ASN A 136 0.18 -16.93 -10.33
N THR A 137 -1.10 -16.89 -10.71
CA THR A 137 -2.22 -16.69 -9.80
C THR A 137 -2.38 -17.87 -8.86
N ALA A 138 -2.41 -19.10 -9.38
CA ALA A 138 -2.45 -20.29 -8.54
C ALA A 138 -1.21 -20.40 -7.64
N ALA A 139 -0.01 -20.15 -8.19
CA ALA A 139 1.23 -20.19 -7.40
C ALA A 139 1.22 -19.17 -6.25
N TRP A 140 0.78 -17.94 -6.51
CA TRP A 140 0.65 -16.91 -5.48
C TRP A 140 -0.37 -17.33 -4.41
N ARG A 141 -1.57 -17.74 -4.82
CA ARG A 141 -2.67 -18.05 -3.88
C ARG A 141 -2.35 -19.25 -3.01
N ASN A 142 -1.80 -20.33 -3.58
CA ASN A 142 -1.41 -21.52 -2.82
C ASN A 142 -0.32 -21.18 -1.79
N TRP A 143 0.66 -20.35 -2.16
CA TRP A 143 1.69 -19.91 -1.22
C TRP A 143 1.14 -18.99 -0.12
N MET A 144 0.28 -18.03 -0.49
CA MET A 144 -0.18 -17.01 0.45
C MET A 144 -1.25 -17.51 1.41
N ILE A 145 -2.11 -18.43 0.98
CA ILE A 145 -3.22 -18.96 1.79
C ILE A 145 -2.88 -20.30 2.42
N GLU A 146 -2.43 -21.26 1.60
CA GLU A 146 -2.26 -22.66 1.99
C GLU A 146 -0.84 -22.96 2.50
N GLY A 147 0.13 -22.10 2.16
CA GLY A 147 1.53 -22.29 2.53
C GLY A 147 2.29 -23.27 1.63
N THR A 148 1.73 -23.62 0.46
CA THR A 148 2.40 -24.48 -0.51
C THR A 148 3.56 -23.74 -1.17
N THR A 149 4.78 -24.25 -0.98
CA THR A 149 5.98 -23.64 -1.56
C THR A 149 5.90 -23.66 -3.10
N PRO A 150 6.12 -22.51 -3.77
CA PRO A 150 6.13 -22.46 -5.22
C PRO A 150 7.28 -23.32 -5.78
N PRO A 151 7.04 -24.11 -6.84
CA PRO A 151 8.11 -24.91 -7.44
C PRO A 151 9.18 -24.00 -8.02
N ARG A 152 10.46 -24.41 -7.92
CA ARG A 152 11.55 -23.68 -8.58
C ARG A 152 11.33 -23.70 -10.09
N VAL A 153 11.28 -22.51 -10.69
CA VAL A 153 11.14 -22.40 -12.15
C VAL A 153 12.51 -22.61 -12.79
N MET A 154 12.63 -23.67 -13.60
CA MET A 154 13.86 -24.03 -14.33
C MET A 154 13.95 -23.39 -15.72
N ALA A 155 12.84 -22.88 -16.25
CA ALA A 155 12.79 -22.24 -17.56
C ALA A 155 13.16 -20.75 -17.50
N SER A 156 13.69 -20.21 -18.59
CA SER A 156 13.93 -18.77 -18.73
C SER A 156 12.60 -18.01 -18.82
N CYS A 157 12.29 -17.21 -17.82
CA CYS A 157 11.19 -16.25 -17.80
C CYS A 157 11.75 -14.83 -17.64
N ASP A 158 11.03 -13.84 -18.15
CA ASP A 158 11.33 -12.44 -17.84
C ASP A 158 10.79 -12.06 -16.46
N ALA A 159 11.68 -11.96 -15.48
CA ALA A 159 11.38 -11.54 -14.11
C ALA A 159 11.62 -10.03 -13.88
N SER A 160 11.95 -9.25 -14.91
CA SER A 160 12.15 -7.79 -14.81
C SER A 160 10.90 -7.05 -14.32
N VAL A 161 9.74 -7.69 -14.35
CA VAL A 161 8.49 -7.20 -13.77
C VAL A 161 8.65 -6.92 -12.27
N LEU A 162 9.42 -7.74 -11.55
CA LEU A 162 9.66 -7.53 -10.12
C LEU A 162 10.43 -6.23 -9.87
N ASP A 163 11.39 -5.90 -10.72
CA ASP A 163 12.11 -4.62 -10.66
C ASP A 163 11.20 -3.43 -11.00
N ARG A 164 10.32 -3.59 -11.99
CA ARG A 164 9.31 -2.56 -12.31
C ARG A 164 8.35 -2.34 -11.14
N ASN A 165 7.91 -3.40 -10.47
CA ASN A 165 7.05 -3.31 -9.29
C ASN A 165 7.77 -2.66 -8.10
N LEU A 166 9.06 -2.97 -7.89
CA LEU A 166 9.88 -2.29 -6.88
C LEU A 166 10.10 -0.81 -7.20
N ASN A 167 10.28 -0.45 -8.47
CA ASN A 167 10.39 0.96 -8.86
C ASN A 167 9.07 1.70 -8.70
N LEU A 168 7.95 1.04 -9.02
CA LEU A 168 6.60 1.58 -8.80
C LEU A 168 6.33 1.80 -7.30
N SER A 169 6.69 0.84 -6.43
CA SER A 169 6.53 0.99 -4.99
C SER A 169 7.34 2.15 -4.44
N ARG A 170 8.60 2.31 -4.88
CA ARG A 170 9.46 3.46 -4.54
C ARG A 170 8.88 4.78 -5.02
N LYS A 171 8.42 4.84 -6.28
CA LYS A 171 7.77 6.04 -6.86
C LYS A 171 6.59 6.50 -6.02
N HIS A 172 5.80 5.56 -5.51
CA HIS A 172 4.65 5.86 -4.67
C HIS A 172 4.95 5.85 -3.17
N ARG A 173 6.21 5.71 -2.74
CA ARG A 173 6.63 5.67 -1.32
C ARG A 173 5.92 4.58 -0.51
N ILE A 174 5.74 3.41 -1.11
CA ILE A 174 5.22 2.23 -0.44
C ILE A 174 6.38 1.59 0.32
N ASN A 175 6.46 1.91 1.61
CA ASN A 175 7.56 1.51 2.49
C ASN A 175 7.28 0.23 3.30
N GLY A 176 6.11 -0.37 3.12
CA GLY A 176 5.70 -1.56 3.84
C GLY A 176 4.62 -2.35 3.09
N THR A 177 4.48 -3.62 3.47
CA THR A 177 3.53 -4.56 2.87
C THR A 177 2.64 -5.20 3.95
N PRO A 178 1.35 -5.48 3.68
CA PRO A 178 0.68 -5.13 2.43
C PRO A 178 0.39 -3.63 2.38
N ALA A 179 0.33 -3.07 1.18
CA ALA A 179 -0.16 -1.72 0.93
C ALA A 179 -1.30 -1.78 -0.07
N VAL A 180 -2.47 -1.28 0.32
CA VAL A 180 -3.71 -1.38 -0.48
C VAL A 180 -3.99 -0.04 -1.11
N ILE A 181 -4.34 -0.04 -2.40
CA ILE A 181 -4.78 1.13 -3.16
C ILE A 181 -6.18 0.84 -3.71
N PHE A 182 -7.11 1.74 -3.45
CA PHE A 182 -8.50 1.68 -3.91
C PHE A 182 -8.69 2.47 -5.20
N GLU A 183 -9.81 2.25 -5.91
CA GLU A 183 -10.07 2.91 -7.20
C GLU A 183 -10.20 4.43 -7.09
N ASP A 184 -10.61 4.97 -5.94
CA ASP A 184 -10.65 6.42 -5.68
C ASP A 184 -9.26 7.00 -5.37
N GLY A 185 -8.22 6.17 -5.43
CA GLY A 185 -6.83 6.51 -5.21
C GLY A 185 -6.41 6.60 -3.76
N SER A 186 -7.35 6.42 -2.81
CA SER A 186 -7.02 6.32 -1.39
C SER A 186 -6.18 5.07 -1.13
N ARG A 187 -5.36 5.12 -0.07
CA ARG A 187 -4.48 4.02 0.33
C ARG A 187 -4.74 3.60 1.77
N ALA A 188 -4.50 2.34 2.07
CA ALA A 188 -4.42 1.84 3.43
C ALA A 188 -3.03 1.23 3.67
N PRO A 189 -2.27 1.73 4.65
CA PRO A 189 -1.01 1.11 5.04
C PRO A 189 -1.31 -0.15 5.88
N GLY A 190 -0.77 -1.28 5.46
CA GLY A 190 -0.89 -2.54 6.20
C GLY A 190 -2.15 -3.34 5.90
N ALA A 191 -2.27 -4.46 6.61
CA ALA A 191 -3.42 -5.36 6.49
C ALA A 191 -4.61 -4.78 7.24
N ILE A 192 -5.70 -4.52 6.53
CA ILE A 192 -6.97 -4.08 7.10
C ILE A 192 -8.00 -5.22 7.06
N PRO A 193 -8.94 -5.27 8.02
CA PRO A 193 -9.98 -6.29 8.03
C PRO A 193 -10.89 -6.22 6.80
N ALA A 194 -11.47 -7.35 6.38
CA ALA A 194 -12.39 -7.44 5.25
C ALA A 194 -13.54 -6.40 5.30
N ALA A 195 -14.09 -6.15 6.49
CA ALA A 195 -15.15 -5.15 6.68
C ALA A 195 -14.71 -3.72 6.33
N GLU A 196 -13.45 -3.37 6.64
CA GLU A 196 -12.90 -2.05 6.29
C GLU A 196 -12.58 -1.98 4.79
N VAL A 197 -12.12 -3.09 4.17
CA VAL A 197 -11.97 -3.18 2.70
C VAL A 197 -13.32 -2.94 2.02
N GLU A 198 -14.37 -3.63 2.45
CA GLU A 198 -15.74 -3.49 1.93
C GLU A 198 -16.23 -2.05 2.02
N LYS A 199 -16.08 -1.43 3.21
CA LYS A 199 -16.44 -0.03 3.45
C LYS A 199 -15.70 0.93 2.51
N ARG A 200 -14.38 0.77 2.38
CA ARG A 200 -13.56 1.64 1.52
C ARG A 200 -13.85 1.45 0.04
N MET A 201 -14.09 0.23 -0.43
CA MET A 201 -14.48 -0.02 -1.81
C MET A 201 -15.87 0.57 -2.13
N ALA A 202 -16.82 0.49 -1.19
CA ALA A 202 -18.13 1.12 -1.35
C ALA A 202 -18.01 2.65 -1.45
N ALA A 203 -17.19 3.27 -0.60
CA ALA A 203 -16.90 4.70 -0.66
C ALA A 203 -16.18 5.11 -1.96
N ALA A 204 -15.28 4.27 -2.48
CA ALA A 204 -14.58 4.52 -3.72
C ALA A 204 -15.53 4.50 -4.92
N THR A 205 -16.42 3.51 -5.00
CA THR A 205 -17.43 3.39 -6.08
C THR A 205 -18.39 4.59 -6.12
N ALA A 206 -18.69 5.18 -4.97
CA ALA A 206 -19.57 6.36 -4.88
C ALA A 206 -18.93 7.66 -5.41
N LYS A 207 -17.62 7.68 -5.64
CA LYS A 207 -16.87 8.85 -6.15
C LYS A 207 -16.47 8.71 -7.62
N SER A 208 -16.64 7.53 -8.21
CA SER A 208 -16.27 7.19 -9.58
C SER A 208 -17.29 7.64 -10.62
#